data_AF-A0A7Y5U7I1-F1
#
_entry.id   AF-A0A7Y5U7I1-F1
#
_cell.length_a   1.000
_cell.length_b   1.000
_cell.length_c   1.000
_cell.angle_alpha   90.00
_cell.angle_beta   90.00
_cell.angle_gamma   90.00
#
_symmetry.space_group_name_H-M   'P 1'
#
loop_
_entity.id
_entity.type
_entity.pdbx_description
1 polymer ?
#
loop_
_entity_poly.entity_id
_entity_poly.type
_entity_poly.pdbx_seq_one_letter_code
_entity_poly.pdbx_strand_id
1 'polypeptide(L)'
;MTSPPARPRLRSHVLARRHLANGRELVVLYDSERLRNHRASERTWLVLNGMDGTRDVDGLVAFATSHGATVGAEEVRDLVQDLANEEMIADGIDLSPERPSVAPPSADDAPRAVLALPDFALDCDGQGTCCRFYPSIAFSALDAARARAARPEVLEGGNDAARVFLPLFGRDPRAHAVSLVDGRCAYLASDLGCTIHSVAGAGQKPLGCRTYPARFVDDGEHVRVSPWPECRCVLQSGALGSTSQGEPLVSPSVTSTRELDPAFHVERLPPTIAVAPGKTAERAELAAWSRAVFDAPVKDAIASLVALAESLEAHGLDVDASRASLIDPPSPDAGVFAAAAAAFMPRIARLAAEDWRAPNDMVRMTATALESACLLLESLALDLLASPPAHAEAERFYVKDLLFGHHAVHRQGLHPMSVLLFDRAFRVVLGRALGIVANVADLHDPAFQMPLALVDATMRGYGVNAYVQDLALSPAQAR
;
A
#
# COMPACT_ATOMS: atom_id res chain seq x y z
N MET A 1 -1.24 2.78 34.16
CA MET A 1 -0.24 1.82 33.63
C MET A 1 -0.91 0.46 33.59
N THR A 2 -0.89 -0.20 32.45
CA THR A 2 -1.36 -1.58 32.29
C THR A 2 -0.35 -2.51 32.97
N SER A 3 -0.83 -3.53 33.70
CA SER A 3 0.06 -4.57 34.22
C SER A 3 0.74 -5.27 33.03
N PRO A 4 2.06 -5.50 33.07
CA PRO A 4 2.75 -6.18 31.98
C PRO A 4 2.22 -7.61 31.85
N PRO A 5 2.12 -8.15 30.62
CA PRO A 5 1.69 -9.52 30.40
C PRO A 5 2.67 -10.50 31.05
N ALA A 6 2.14 -11.52 31.74
CA ALA A 6 2.97 -12.53 32.39
C ALA A 6 3.64 -13.46 31.36
N ARG A 7 2.97 -13.70 30.23
CA ARG A 7 3.44 -14.46 29.09
C ARG A 7 3.23 -13.63 27.83
N PRO A 8 4.18 -12.75 27.46
CA PRO A 8 4.00 -11.84 26.35
C PRO A 8 3.95 -12.54 25.00
N ARG A 9 3.16 -11.98 24.08
CA ARG A 9 3.18 -12.22 22.64
C ARG A 9 3.04 -10.92 21.86
N LEU A 10 3.63 -10.84 20.67
CA LEU A 10 3.32 -9.74 19.74
C LEU A 10 1.85 -9.78 19.32
N ARG A 11 1.22 -8.61 19.20
CA ARG A 11 -0.12 -8.49 18.61
C ARG A 11 -0.10 -8.70 17.11
N SER A 12 -1.25 -9.04 16.53
CA SER A 12 -1.42 -9.33 15.10
C SER A 12 -1.11 -8.13 14.20
N HIS A 13 -1.35 -6.90 14.69
CA HIS A 13 -1.02 -5.66 13.99
C HIS A 13 0.46 -5.25 14.11
N VAL A 14 1.27 -5.95 14.92
CA VAL A 14 2.70 -5.67 15.05
C VAL A 14 3.49 -6.58 14.13
N LEU A 15 4.02 -5.99 13.07
CA LEU A 15 4.64 -6.68 11.96
C LEU A 15 6.15 -6.55 12.02
N ALA A 16 6.87 -7.64 12.32
CA ALA A 16 8.33 -7.63 12.35
C ALA A 16 8.92 -7.76 10.92
N ARG A 17 9.85 -6.88 10.54
CA ARG A 17 10.57 -6.95 9.26
C ARG A 17 12.06 -6.80 9.47
N ARG A 18 12.83 -7.67 8.83
CA ARG A 18 14.29 -7.64 8.86
C ARG A 18 14.80 -6.69 7.78
N HIS A 19 15.67 -5.78 8.17
CA HIS A 19 16.36 -4.85 7.29
C HIS A 19 17.88 -5.00 7.45
N LEU A 20 18.57 -5.12 6.33
CA LEU A 20 20.02 -5.03 6.23
C LEU A 20 20.33 -3.70 5.53
N ALA A 21 20.69 -2.68 6.29
CA ALA A 21 20.94 -1.34 5.76
C ALA A 21 22.38 -0.92 6.08
N ASN A 22 23.16 -0.56 5.07
CA ASN A 22 24.58 -0.17 5.23
C ASN A 22 25.40 -1.20 6.02
N GLY A 23 25.18 -2.49 5.76
CA GLY A 23 25.86 -3.59 6.46
C GLY A 23 25.42 -3.81 7.92
N ARG A 24 24.42 -3.08 8.40
CA ARG A 24 23.82 -3.27 9.73
C ARG A 24 22.51 -4.02 9.61
N GLU A 25 22.36 -5.04 10.42
CA GLU A 25 21.11 -5.77 10.55
C GLU A 25 20.26 -5.19 11.68
N LEU A 26 18.97 -4.98 11.42
CA LEU A 26 17.99 -4.59 12.42
C LEU A 26 16.61 -5.16 12.08
N VAL A 27 15.77 -5.32 13.10
CA VAL A 27 14.37 -5.67 12.92
C VAL A 27 13.51 -4.46 13.26
N VAL A 28 12.65 -4.05 12.34
CA VAL A 28 11.65 -3.00 12.57
C VAL A 28 10.31 -3.67 12.87
N LEU A 29 9.72 -3.33 14.01
CA LEU A 29 8.35 -3.67 14.35
C LEU A 29 7.45 -2.54 13.84
N TYR A 30 6.65 -2.83 12.82
CA TYR A 30 5.66 -1.90 12.28
C TYR A 30 4.33 -2.12 13.00
N ASP A 31 3.87 -1.13 13.76
CA ASP A 31 2.51 -1.08 14.29
C ASP A 31 1.57 -0.54 13.19
N SER A 32 0.83 -1.45 12.56
CA SER A 32 -0.07 -1.09 11.46
C SER A 32 -1.33 -0.34 11.89
N GLU A 33 -1.68 -0.35 13.17
CA GLU A 33 -2.85 0.38 13.70
C GLU A 33 -2.48 1.81 14.07
N ARG A 34 -1.33 2.00 14.72
CA ARG A 34 -0.88 3.34 15.19
C ARG A 34 0.08 4.03 14.22
N LEU A 35 0.50 3.34 13.16
CA LEU A 35 1.44 3.82 12.15
C LEU A 35 2.76 4.30 12.79
N ARG A 36 3.32 3.45 13.65
CA ARG A 36 4.57 3.67 14.38
C ARG A 36 5.54 2.53 14.11
N ASN A 37 6.83 2.85 14.19
CA ASN A 37 7.90 1.89 13.99
C ASN A 37 8.75 1.82 15.25
N HIS A 38 9.01 0.61 15.75
CA HIS A 38 9.94 0.36 16.85
C HIS A 38 11.13 -0.44 16.33
N ARG A 39 12.35 -0.01 16.67
CA ARG A 39 13.58 -0.64 16.18
C ARG A 39 14.09 -1.61 17.22
N ALA A 40 14.32 -2.85 16.81
CA ALA A 40 14.94 -3.88 17.62
C ALA A 40 16.33 -4.20 17.07
N SER A 41 17.33 -4.20 17.95
CA SER A 41 18.61 -4.83 17.68
C SER A 41 18.43 -6.34 17.46
N GLU A 42 19.39 -7.02 16.86
CA GLU A 42 19.36 -8.49 16.73
C GLU A 42 19.19 -9.19 18.10
N ARG A 43 19.89 -8.69 19.12
CA ARG A 43 19.79 -9.18 20.50
C ARG A 43 18.39 -8.98 21.08
N THR A 44 17.79 -7.80 20.89
CA THR A 44 16.41 -7.52 21.31
C THR A 44 15.42 -8.40 20.55
N TRP A 45 15.66 -8.62 19.26
CA TRP A 45 14.83 -9.47 18.42
C TRP A 45 14.82 -10.92 18.90
N LEU A 46 15.93 -11.46 19.40
CA LEU A 46 15.94 -12.81 19.98
C LEU A 46 14.98 -12.95 21.17
N VAL A 47 14.85 -11.91 22.01
CA VAL A 47 13.86 -11.89 23.10
C VAL A 47 12.43 -11.78 22.55
N LEU A 48 12.19 -10.86 21.61
CA LEU A 48 10.89 -10.68 20.95
C LEU A 48 10.41 -11.95 20.23
N ASN A 49 11.33 -12.64 19.55
CA ASN A 49 11.11 -13.91 18.90
C ASN A 49 10.96 -15.08 19.91
N GLY A 50 11.07 -14.82 21.22
CA GLY A 50 10.67 -15.71 22.32
C GLY A 50 9.24 -15.45 22.86
N MET A 51 8.66 -14.26 22.61
CA MET A 51 7.29 -13.87 22.99
C MET A 51 6.20 -14.54 22.11
N ASP A 52 5.83 -15.79 22.39
CA ASP A 52 4.67 -16.51 21.78
C ASP A 52 3.47 -16.62 22.73
N GLY A 53 3.54 -16.04 23.92
CA GLY A 53 2.51 -16.23 24.92
C GLY A 53 2.66 -17.52 25.74
N THR A 54 3.75 -18.27 25.57
CA THR A 54 4.04 -19.48 26.36
C THR A 54 5.10 -19.27 27.43
N ARG A 55 6.01 -18.31 27.23
CA ARG A 55 7.16 -18.04 28.11
C ARG A 55 6.91 -16.84 29.01
N ASP A 56 7.30 -16.95 30.27
CA ASP A 56 7.47 -15.81 31.17
C ASP A 56 8.86 -15.17 31.00
N VAL A 57 9.20 -14.18 31.83
CA VAL A 57 10.49 -13.47 31.79
C VAL A 57 11.67 -14.44 31.88
N ASP A 58 11.66 -15.39 32.80
CA ASP A 58 12.76 -16.34 32.98
C ASP A 58 12.88 -17.28 31.76
N GLY A 59 11.75 -17.72 31.22
CA GLY A 59 11.69 -18.48 29.98
C GLY A 59 12.23 -17.71 28.77
N LEU A 60 11.99 -16.40 28.69
CA LEU A 60 12.54 -15.53 27.64
C LEU A 60 14.05 -15.34 27.78
N VAL A 61 14.56 -15.16 29.00
CA VAL A 61 16.01 -15.09 29.27
C VAL A 61 16.70 -16.39 28.86
N ALA A 62 16.13 -17.53 29.25
CA ALA A 62 16.65 -18.85 28.88
C ALA A 62 16.62 -19.07 27.36
N PHE A 63 15.53 -18.67 26.69
CA PHE A 63 15.40 -18.74 25.23
C PHE A 63 16.45 -17.88 24.52
N ALA A 64 16.62 -16.62 24.92
CA ALA A 64 17.62 -15.74 24.31
C ALA A 64 19.04 -16.30 24.50
N THR A 65 19.34 -16.80 25.71
CA THR A 65 20.64 -17.42 26.04
C THR A 65 20.93 -18.64 25.16
N SER A 66 19.95 -19.51 24.96
CA SER A 66 20.13 -20.70 24.10
C SER A 66 20.34 -20.35 22.61
N HIS A 67 20.02 -19.12 22.21
CA HIS A 67 20.24 -18.58 20.87
C HIS A 67 21.42 -17.58 20.83
N GLY A 68 22.28 -17.59 21.85
CA GLY A 68 23.54 -16.84 21.86
C GLY A 68 23.43 -15.39 22.35
N ALA A 69 22.27 -14.94 22.83
CA ALA A 69 22.10 -13.61 23.42
C ALA A 69 22.19 -13.63 24.94
N THR A 70 23.05 -12.80 25.51
CA THR A 70 23.08 -12.56 26.96
C THR A 70 22.15 -11.40 27.30
N VAL A 71 21.10 -11.67 28.08
CA VAL A 71 20.10 -10.69 28.54
C VAL A 71 19.77 -10.92 30.01
N GLY A 72 19.50 -9.85 30.76
CA GLY A 72 19.11 -9.94 32.17
C GLY A 72 17.59 -10.01 32.35
N ALA A 73 17.11 -10.60 33.43
CA ALA A 73 15.66 -10.66 33.74
C ALA A 73 15.03 -9.27 33.95
N GLU A 74 15.79 -8.32 34.50
CA GLU A 74 15.34 -6.93 34.66
C GLU A 74 15.19 -6.23 33.31
N GLU A 75 16.20 -6.35 32.45
CA GLU A 75 16.13 -5.84 31.09
C GLU A 75 14.95 -6.41 30.29
N VAL A 76 14.68 -7.72 30.42
CA VAL A 76 13.53 -8.34 29.77
C VAL A 76 12.21 -7.81 30.36
N ARG A 77 12.14 -7.58 31.67
CA ARG A 77 10.94 -6.96 32.31
C ARG A 77 10.69 -5.56 31.79
N ASP A 78 11.73 -4.73 31.69
CA ASP A 78 11.62 -3.36 31.18
C ASP A 78 11.14 -3.36 29.72
N LEU A 79 11.73 -4.21 28.87
CA LEU A 79 11.30 -4.38 27.48
C LEU A 79 9.82 -4.79 27.39
N VAL A 80 9.39 -5.76 28.20
CA VAL A 80 7.99 -6.21 28.22
C VAL A 80 7.07 -5.07 28.69
N GLN A 81 7.47 -4.31 29.71
CA GLN A 81 6.68 -3.19 30.21
C GLN A 81 6.55 -2.08 29.16
N ASP A 82 7.63 -1.73 28.47
CA ASP A 82 7.63 -0.70 27.42
C ASP A 82 6.72 -1.10 26.25
N LEU A 83 6.84 -2.34 25.76
CA LEU A 83 5.99 -2.83 24.68
C LEU A 83 4.52 -2.95 25.11
N ALA A 84 4.25 -3.26 26.38
CA ALA A 84 2.88 -3.29 26.91
C ALA A 84 2.27 -1.88 27.02
N ASN A 85 3.08 -0.88 27.39
CA ASN A 85 2.65 0.52 27.44
C ASN A 85 2.33 1.07 26.05
N GLU A 86 3.06 0.62 25.02
CA GLU A 86 2.78 0.93 23.61
C GLU A 86 1.71 0.00 23.00
N GLU A 87 1.11 -0.88 23.80
CA GLU A 87 0.08 -1.85 23.39
C GLU A 87 0.52 -2.79 22.26
N MET A 88 1.82 -3.01 22.08
CA MET A 88 2.39 -3.85 21.01
C MET A 88 2.36 -5.35 21.32
N ILE A 89 2.18 -5.69 22.60
CA ILE A 89 2.10 -7.07 23.08
C ILE A 89 0.77 -7.35 23.81
N ALA A 90 0.44 -8.63 23.91
CA ALA A 90 -0.68 -9.16 24.67
C ALA A 90 -0.23 -10.34 25.55
N ASP A 91 -1.07 -10.74 26.51
CA ASP A 91 -0.80 -11.88 27.40
C ASP A 91 -1.35 -13.19 26.83
N GLY A 92 -0.63 -14.29 27.09
CA GLY A 92 -1.04 -15.65 26.76
C GLY A 92 -0.99 -16.00 25.27
N ILE A 93 -1.32 -17.26 24.97
CA ILE A 93 -1.32 -17.80 23.60
C ILE A 93 -2.52 -17.23 22.84
N ASP A 94 -2.28 -16.77 21.61
CA ASP A 94 -3.39 -16.47 20.71
C ASP A 94 -3.91 -17.76 20.07
N LEU A 95 -5.00 -18.30 20.60
CA LEU A 95 -5.68 -19.46 20.01
C LEU A 95 -6.54 -19.07 18.80
N SER A 96 -6.82 -17.78 18.63
CA SER A 96 -7.54 -17.26 17.49
C SER A 96 -6.52 -16.63 16.57
N PRO A 97 -6.06 -17.30 15.50
CA PRO A 97 -5.38 -16.56 14.45
C PRO A 97 -6.43 -15.61 13.86
N GLU A 98 -6.52 -14.40 14.42
CA GLU A 98 -7.19 -13.25 13.83
C GLU A 98 -6.41 -12.89 12.57
N ARG A 99 -6.51 -13.75 11.55
CA ARG A 99 -6.49 -13.22 10.21
C ARG A 99 -7.67 -12.27 10.16
N PRO A 100 -7.53 -11.10 9.52
CA PRO A 100 -8.67 -10.52 8.85
C PRO A 100 -9.19 -11.64 7.94
N SER A 101 -10.22 -12.34 8.41
CA SER A 101 -10.87 -13.38 7.66
C SER A 101 -11.43 -12.67 6.45
N VAL A 102 -10.71 -12.72 5.33
CA VAL A 102 -11.37 -12.65 4.04
C VAL A 102 -12.19 -13.91 4.05
N ALA A 103 -13.44 -13.79 4.51
CA ALA A 103 -14.36 -14.91 4.55
C ALA A 103 -14.29 -15.53 3.15
N PRO A 104 -13.96 -16.83 3.03
CA PRO A 104 -14.00 -17.46 1.73
C PRO A 104 -15.37 -17.14 1.12
N PRO A 105 -15.44 -16.87 -0.20
CA PRO A 105 -16.72 -16.65 -0.84
C PRO A 105 -17.67 -17.77 -0.40
N SER A 106 -18.90 -17.40 -0.03
CA SER A 106 -19.86 -18.39 0.41
C SER A 106 -19.99 -19.43 -0.70
N ALA A 107 -20.14 -20.71 -0.35
CA ALA A 107 -20.43 -21.74 -1.36
C ALA A 107 -21.71 -21.42 -2.17
N ASP A 108 -22.55 -20.53 -1.62
CA ASP A 108 -23.79 -20.04 -2.24
C ASP A 108 -23.59 -18.81 -3.15
N ASP A 109 -22.39 -18.22 -3.22
CA ASP A 109 -22.14 -17.09 -4.11
C ASP A 109 -22.16 -17.55 -5.57
N ALA A 110 -23.16 -17.10 -6.32
CA ALA A 110 -23.23 -17.34 -7.76
C ALA A 110 -21.95 -16.80 -8.44
N PRO A 111 -21.38 -17.53 -9.41
CA PRO A 111 -20.20 -17.07 -10.13
C PRO A 111 -20.44 -15.69 -10.74
N ARG A 112 -19.45 -14.82 -10.61
CA ARG A 112 -19.46 -13.48 -11.22
C ARG A 112 -18.64 -13.52 -12.50
N ALA A 113 -19.02 -12.68 -13.46
CA ALA A 113 -18.17 -12.41 -14.62
C ALA A 113 -16.95 -11.59 -14.17
N VAL A 114 -15.79 -11.88 -14.75
CA VAL A 114 -14.54 -11.15 -14.50
C VAL A 114 -14.34 -10.14 -15.63
N LEU A 115 -14.21 -8.86 -15.28
CA LEU A 115 -14.02 -7.76 -16.23
C LEU A 115 -12.68 -7.09 -15.98
N ALA A 116 -11.74 -7.22 -16.92
CA ALA A 116 -10.51 -6.44 -16.91
C ALA A 116 -10.75 -5.00 -17.39
N LEU A 117 -9.95 -4.06 -16.89
CA LEU A 117 -9.97 -2.66 -17.34
C LEU A 117 -9.80 -2.60 -18.87
N PRO A 118 -10.77 -2.06 -19.62
CA PRO A 118 -10.69 -2.00 -21.08
C PRO A 118 -9.50 -1.19 -21.58
N ASP A 119 -8.90 -1.65 -22.68
CA ASP A 119 -7.77 -1.03 -23.39
C ASP A 119 -6.49 -0.87 -22.55
N PHE A 120 -6.33 -1.68 -21.50
CA PHE A 120 -5.13 -1.68 -20.67
C PHE A 120 -4.35 -2.99 -20.83
N ALA A 121 -3.06 -2.86 -21.15
CA ALA A 121 -2.09 -3.93 -21.13
C ALA A 121 -0.80 -3.43 -20.48
N LEU A 122 -0.31 -4.14 -19.47
CA LEU A 122 0.85 -3.76 -18.68
C LEU A 122 2.15 -4.13 -19.42
N ASP A 123 2.93 -3.13 -19.75
CA ASP A 123 4.30 -3.27 -20.27
C ASP A 123 5.29 -3.05 -19.13
N CYS A 124 5.64 -4.15 -18.46
CA CYS A 124 6.55 -4.14 -17.31
C CYS A 124 8.02 -4.16 -17.77
N ASP A 125 8.80 -3.17 -17.35
CA ASP A 125 10.22 -3.04 -17.71
C ASP A 125 11.16 -3.92 -16.86
N GLY A 126 10.64 -4.60 -15.85
CA GLY A 126 11.41 -5.44 -14.93
C GLY A 126 12.34 -4.70 -13.97
N GLN A 127 12.30 -3.36 -13.88
CA GLN A 127 13.21 -2.53 -13.06
C GLN A 127 12.88 -2.55 -11.55
N GLY A 128 11.90 -3.37 -11.14
CA GLY A 128 11.73 -3.75 -9.75
C GLY A 128 11.28 -2.63 -8.79
N THR A 129 10.66 -1.53 -9.25
CA THR A 129 10.14 -0.47 -8.35
C THR A 129 9.26 -1.04 -7.23
N CYS A 130 8.38 -1.99 -7.54
CA CYS A 130 7.54 -2.67 -6.55
C CYS A 130 8.35 -3.49 -5.52
N CYS A 131 9.56 -3.95 -5.87
CA CYS A 131 10.45 -4.68 -4.96
C CYS A 131 11.31 -3.76 -4.09
N ARG A 132 11.28 -2.44 -4.32
CA ARG A 132 12.11 -1.44 -3.64
C ARG A 132 11.31 -0.47 -2.78
N PHE A 133 9.98 -0.54 -2.85
CA PHE A 133 9.11 0.48 -2.25
C PHE A 133 8.28 -0.03 -1.07
N TYR A 134 7.86 -1.30 -1.05
CA TYR A 134 6.98 -1.76 0.03
C TYR A 134 7.77 -2.19 1.28
N PRO A 135 7.26 -1.89 2.50
CA PRO A 135 7.91 -2.32 3.74
C PRO A 135 7.78 -3.83 3.98
N SER A 136 6.91 -4.51 3.23
CA SER A 136 6.65 -5.94 3.35
C SER A 136 6.43 -6.55 1.97
N ILE A 137 7.17 -7.61 1.65
CA ILE A 137 6.90 -8.44 0.46
C ILE A 137 6.58 -9.83 0.96
N ALA A 138 5.33 -10.24 0.73
CA ALA A 138 4.75 -11.44 1.28
C ALA A 138 5.03 -12.68 0.43
N PHE A 139 5.37 -13.77 1.09
CA PHE A 139 5.58 -15.10 0.52
C PHE A 139 4.66 -16.08 1.27
N SER A 140 4.00 -16.99 0.56
CA SER A 140 3.49 -18.19 1.23
C SER A 140 4.65 -19.07 1.70
N ALA A 141 4.39 -20.02 2.59
CA ALA A 141 5.39 -21.02 2.98
C ALA A 141 5.97 -21.77 1.76
N LEU A 142 5.13 -22.10 0.77
CA LEU A 142 5.56 -22.74 -0.46
C LEU A 142 6.41 -21.80 -1.34
N ASP A 143 6.03 -20.54 -1.48
CA ASP A 143 6.82 -19.55 -2.22
C ASP A 143 8.19 -19.33 -1.59
N ALA A 144 8.25 -19.23 -0.25
CA ALA A 144 9.50 -19.06 0.48
C ALA A 144 10.44 -20.27 0.28
N ALA A 145 9.89 -21.49 0.33
CA ALA A 145 10.65 -22.71 0.06
C ALA A 145 11.18 -22.75 -1.39
N ARG A 146 10.35 -22.40 -2.38
CA ARG A 146 10.76 -22.33 -3.79
C ARG A 146 11.84 -21.28 -4.03
N ALA A 147 11.70 -20.10 -3.44
CA ALA A 147 12.68 -19.03 -3.56
C ALA A 147 14.04 -19.43 -2.98
N ARG A 148 14.06 -20.07 -1.80
CA ARG A 148 15.27 -20.64 -1.20
C ARG A 148 15.88 -21.75 -2.05
N ALA A 149 15.07 -22.61 -2.64
CA ALA A 149 15.58 -23.67 -3.51
C ALA A 149 16.18 -23.12 -4.80
N ALA A 150 15.58 -22.06 -5.36
CA ALA A 150 16.08 -21.40 -6.57
C ALA A 150 17.36 -20.59 -6.32
N ARG A 151 17.48 -19.95 -5.15
CA ARG A 151 18.57 -19.03 -4.79
C ARG A 151 19.01 -19.25 -3.32
N PRO A 152 19.63 -20.39 -2.99
CA PRO A 152 20.00 -20.75 -1.61
C PRO A 152 21.08 -19.85 -1.02
N GLU A 153 21.85 -19.16 -1.85
CA GLU A 153 22.93 -18.27 -1.44
C GLU A 153 22.44 -16.90 -0.92
N VAL A 154 21.20 -16.50 -1.23
CA VAL A 154 20.62 -15.24 -0.77
C VAL A 154 20.53 -15.24 0.75
N LEU A 155 21.35 -14.41 1.41
CA LEU A 155 21.52 -14.34 2.86
C LEU A 155 21.73 -15.71 3.54
N GLU A 156 22.35 -16.66 2.82
CA GLU A 156 22.51 -18.07 3.24
C GLU A 156 21.17 -18.76 3.56
N GLY A 157 20.10 -18.31 2.90
CA GLY A 157 18.74 -18.79 3.09
C GLY A 157 18.55 -20.26 2.84
N GLY A 158 19.44 -20.93 2.10
CA GLY A 158 19.43 -22.39 1.95
C GLY A 158 19.69 -23.11 3.27
N ASN A 159 20.59 -22.57 4.09
CA ASN A 159 20.99 -23.14 5.39
C ASN A 159 19.98 -22.79 6.48
N ASP A 160 19.57 -21.53 6.55
CA ASP A 160 18.66 -21.02 7.58
C ASP A 160 17.57 -20.13 7.00
N ALA A 161 16.31 -20.55 7.13
CA ALA A 161 15.16 -19.81 6.60
C ALA A 161 14.98 -18.49 7.33
N ALA A 162 15.29 -18.46 8.62
CA ALA A 162 15.04 -17.31 9.48
C ALA A 162 15.89 -16.11 9.05
N ARG A 163 17.04 -16.33 8.40
CA ARG A 163 17.90 -15.27 7.85
C ARG A 163 17.28 -14.50 6.69
N VAL A 164 16.42 -15.15 5.91
CA VAL A 164 15.75 -14.52 4.78
C VAL A 164 14.32 -14.12 5.12
N PHE A 165 13.63 -14.93 5.92
CA PHE A 165 12.19 -14.79 6.14
C PHE A 165 11.87 -14.62 7.62
N LEU A 166 11.05 -13.62 7.92
CA LEU A 166 10.32 -13.53 9.19
C LEU A 166 8.86 -13.91 8.96
N PRO A 167 8.10 -14.32 9.98
CA PRO A 167 6.64 -14.44 9.86
C PRO A 167 6.01 -13.12 9.39
N LEU A 168 5.03 -13.20 8.50
CA LEU A 168 4.34 -12.01 8.00
C LEU A 168 3.53 -11.32 9.09
N PHE A 169 2.86 -12.13 9.93
CA PHE A 169 2.02 -11.71 11.06
C PHE A 169 2.39 -12.53 12.29
N GLY A 170 2.73 -11.85 13.40
CA GLY A 170 3.08 -12.51 14.67
C GLY A 170 4.03 -13.69 14.47
N ARG A 171 3.51 -14.91 14.64
CA ARG A 171 4.24 -16.17 14.42
C ARG A 171 3.57 -17.12 13.41
N ASP A 172 2.65 -16.64 12.57
CA ASP A 172 1.97 -17.51 11.60
C ASP A 172 3.00 -18.12 10.63
N PRO A 173 3.23 -19.45 10.65
CA PRO A 173 4.25 -20.07 9.81
C PRO A 173 3.81 -20.21 8.34
N ARG A 174 2.57 -19.83 8.00
CA ARG A 174 2.02 -20.01 6.64
C ARG A 174 2.35 -18.84 5.71
N ALA A 175 2.73 -17.70 6.27
CA ALA A 175 3.03 -16.49 5.53
C ALA A 175 4.31 -15.85 6.07
N HIS A 176 5.17 -15.43 5.15
CA HIS A 176 6.48 -14.88 5.46
C HIS A 176 6.66 -13.50 4.84
N ALA A 177 7.40 -12.64 5.51
CA ALA A 177 7.96 -11.43 4.95
C ALA A 177 9.43 -11.70 4.61
N VAL A 178 9.82 -11.41 3.36
CA VAL A 178 11.24 -11.44 2.97
C VAL A 178 11.98 -10.27 3.60
N SER A 179 13.26 -10.50 3.92
CA SER A 179 14.17 -9.48 4.39
C SER A 179 14.45 -8.45 3.29
N LEU A 180 14.70 -7.22 3.72
CA LEU A 180 15.04 -6.12 2.82
C LEU A 180 16.52 -5.74 2.96
N VAL A 181 17.23 -5.61 1.84
CA VAL A 181 18.62 -5.17 1.76
C VAL A 181 18.66 -3.79 1.12
N ASP A 182 19.11 -2.79 1.87
CA ASP A 182 19.12 -1.37 1.52
C ASP A 182 17.77 -0.91 0.92
N GLY A 183 16.66 -1.28 1.58
CA GLY A 183 15.30 -0.92 1.17
C GLY A 183 14.70 -1.80 0.06
N ARG A 184 15.39 -2.86 -0.37
CA ARG A 184 15.00 -3.67 -1.54
C ARG A 184 14.81 -5.14 -1.17
N CYS A 185 13.94 -5.86 -1.88
CA CYS A 185 13.80 -7.30 -1.73
C CYS A 185 15.17 -8.01 -1.77
N ALA A 186 15.45 -8.92 -0.84
CA ALA A 186 16.71 -9.67 -0.82
C ALA A 186 16.98 -10.49 -2.11
N TYR A 187 15.93 -10.78 -2.89
CA TYR A 187 16.02 -11.45 -4.18
C TYR A 187 16.13 -10.48 -5.38
N LEU A 188 16.33 -9.18 -5.16
CA LEU A 188 16.57 -8.21 -6.21
C LEU A 188 18.08 -8.12 -6.49
N ALA A 189 18.47 -8.29 -7.75
CA ALA A 189 19.86 -8.13 -8.17
C ALA A 189 20.27 -6.65 -8.23
N SER A 190 21.56 -6.39 -8.42
CA SER A 190 22.12 -5.04 -8.51
C SER A 190 21.62 -4.25 -9.72
N ASP A 191 21.26 -4.95 -10.80
CA ASP A 191 20.62 -4.42 -12.01
C ASP A 191 19.10 -4.23 -11.86
N LEU A 192 18.57 -4.40 -10.64
CA LEU A 192 17.16 -4.34 -10.28
C LEU A 192 16.30 -5.47 -10.86
N GLY A 193 16.90 -6.48 -11.50
CA GLY A 193 16.22 -7.67 -11.97
C GLY A 193 15.84 -8.61 -10.82
N CYS A 194 14.67 -9.26 -10.92
CA CYS A 194 14.28 -10.29 -9.96
C CYS A 194 15.04 -11.60 -10.22
N THR A 195 15.87 -12.01 -9.27
CA THR A 195 16.70 -13.22 -9.39
C THR A 195 15.91 -14.53 -9.43
N ILE A 196 14.73 -14.58 -8.80
CA ILE A 196 13.82 -15.74 -8.89
C ILE A 196 13.31 -15.87 -10.33
N HIS A 197 12.92 -14.75 -10.94
CA HIS A 197 12.48 -14.74 -12.33
C HIS A 197 13.61 -15.17 -13.26
N SER A 198 14.80 -14.59 -13.14
CA SER A 198 15.91 -14.90 -14.05
C SER A 198 16.35 -16.37 -14.00
N VAL A 199 16.27 -17.03 -12.83
CA VAL A 199 16.73 -18.41 -12.65
C VAL A 199 15.62 -19.43 -12.85
N ALA A 200 14.40 -19.14 -12.38
CA ALA A 200 13.32 -20.12 -12.29
C ALA A 200 12.08 -19.75 -13.14
N GLY A 201 12.08 -18.57 -13.77
CA GLY A 201 10.99 -18.08 -14.61
C GLY A 201 9.93 -17.28 -13.85
N ALA A 202 9.14 -16.47 -14.58
CA ALA A 202 8.12 -15.59 -14.01
C ALA A 202 7.07 -16.36 -13.19
N GLY A 203 6.72 -17.56 -13.64
CA GLY A 203 5.79 -18.46 -12.94
C GLY A 203 6.27 -18.92 -11.56
N GLN A 204 7.56 -18.79 -11.23
CA GLN A 204 8.11 -19.16 -9.92
C GLN A 204 8.21 -17.99 -8.95
N LYS A 205 7.90 -16.76 -9.40
CA LYS A 205 7.76 -15.63 -8.49
C LYS A 205 6.63 -15.92 -7.46
N PRO A 206 6.72 -15.36 -6.24
CA PRO A 206 5.66 -15.46 -5.25
C PRO A 206 4.33 -14.96 -5.81
N LEU A 207 3.22 -15.52 -5.34
CA LEU A 207 1.90 -15.18 -5.84
C LEU A 207 1.67 -13.66 -5.89
N GLY A 208 1.94 -12.95 -4.79
CA GLY A 208 1.78 -11.49 -4.73
C GLY A 208 2.58 -10.75 -5.81
N CYS A 209 3.77 -11.23 -6.16
CA CYS A 209 4.63 -10.65 -7.20
C CYS A 209 4.20 -11.02 -8.64
N ARG A 210 3.38 -12.07 -8.81
CA ARG A 210 2.76 -12.44 -10.11
C ARG A 210 1.43 -11.73 -10.30
N THR A 211 0.70 -11.51 -9.21
CA THR A 211 -0.60 -10.83 -9.24
C THR A 211 -0.43 -9.32 -9.31
N TYR A 212 0.59 -8.74 -8.68
CA TYR A 212 0.84 -7.29 -8.76
C TYR A 212 1.09 -6.85 -10.22
N PRO A 213 0.42 -5.79 -10.70
CA PRO A 213 -0.35 -4.80 -9.96
C PRO A 213 -1.87 -5.05 -9.93
N ALA A 214 -2.38 -6.20 -10.40
CA ALA A 214 -3.82 -6.45 -10.46
C ALA A 214 -4.50 -6.38 -9.08
N ARG A 215 -5.61 -5.65 -9.03
CA ARG A 215 -6.57 -5.55 -7.95
C ARG A 215 -7.90 -6.12 -8.42
N PHE A 216 -8.52 -6.97 -7.60
CA PHE A 216 -9.79 -7.62 -7.89
C PHE A 216 -10.87 -7.09 -6.94
N VAL A 217 -11.93 -6.52 -7.48
CA VAL A 217 -13.04 -5.95 -6.69
C VAL A 217 -14.37 -6.55 -7.12
N ASP A 218 -15.05 -7.24 -6.20
CA ASP A 218 -16.43 -7.74 -6.33
C ASP A 218 -17.41 -6.61 -5.99
N ASP A 219 -18.04 -6.05 -7.03
CA ASP A 219 -19.07 -5.01 -6.91
C ASP A 219 -20.50 -5.58 -6.82
N GLY A 220 -20.63 -6.89 -6.63
CA GLY A 220 -21.91 -7.58 -6.57
C GLY A 220 -22.50 -7.97 -7.92
N GLU A 221 -22.07 -7.35 -9.02
CA GLU A 221 -22.42 -7.76 -10.39
C GLU A 221 -21.25 -8.48 -11.07
N HIS A 222 -20.04 -7.95 -10.93
CA HIS A 222 -18.82 -8.41 -11.58
C HIS A 222 -17.64 -8.42 -10.59
N VAL A 223 -16.60 -9.17 -10.93
CA VAL A 223 -15.27 -8.95 -10.36
C VAL A 223 -14.45 -8.11 -11.35
N ARG A 224 -14.17 -6.87 -10.96
CA ARG A 224 -13.39 -5.92 -11.75
C ARG A 224 -11.91 -6.08 -11.48
N VAL A 225 -11.12 -6.13 -12.56
CA VAL A 225 -9.66 -6.25 -12.51
C VAL A 225 -9.04 -4.96 -13.03
N SER A 226 -8.47 -4.17 -12.12
CA SER A 226 -7.78 -2.90 -12.39
C SER A 226 -6.37 -2.95 -11.82
N PRO A 227 -5.39 -2.20 -12.33
CA PRO A 227 -4.09 -2.13 -11.70
C PRO A 227 -4.12 -1.26 -10.43
N TRP A 228 -3.18 -1.47 -9.50
CA TRP A 228 -2.81 -0.44 -8.54
C TRP A 228 -1.93 0.61 -9.25
N PRO A 229 -2.25 1.93 -9.18
CA PRO A 229 -1.49 2.98 -9.84
C PRO A 229 -0.17 3.31 -9.10
N GLU A 230 0.48 2.32 -8.51
CA GLU A 230 1.62 2.44 -7.59
C GLU A 230 2.95 2.04 -8.27
N CYS A 231 2.88 1.77 -9.57
CA CYS A 231 4.02 1.43 -10.40
C CYS A 231 4.11 2.40 -11.57
N ARG A 232 5.34 2.88 -11.85
CA ARG A 232 5.65 3.67 -13.03
C ARG A 232 5.13 3.02 -14.32
N CYS A 233 5.37 1.72 -14.50
CA CYS A 233 4.92 0.97 -15.68
C CYS A 233 3.40 0.99 -15.84
N VAL A 234 2.62 0.98 -14.74
CA VAL A 234 1.15 1.04 -14.83
C VAL A 234 0.71 2.36 -15.45
N LEU A 235 1.18 3.48 -14.92
CA LEU A 235 0.80 4.80 -15.43
C LEU A 235 1.35 5.04 -16.85
N GLN A 236 2.55 4.56 -17.15
CA GLN A 236 3.12 4.63 -18.49
C GLN A 236 2.31 3.81 -19.50
N SER A 237 1.97 2.56 -19.18
CA SER A 237 1.13 1.71 -20.04
C SER A 237 -0.27 2.28 -20.21
N GLY A 238 -0.84 2.82 -19.13
CA GLY A 238 -2.13 3.49 -19.17
C GLY A 238 -2.16 4.71 -20.08
N ALA A 239 -1.09 5.51 -20.08
CA ALA A 239 -0.91 6.64 -20.98
C ALA A 239 -0.79 6.24 -22.47
N LEU A 240 -0.28 5.04 -22.75
CA LEU A 240 -0.22 4.47 -24.11
C LEU A 240 -1.56 3.85 -24.54
N GLY A 241 -2.39 3.42 -23.58
CA GLY A 241 -3.67 2.75 -23.83
C GLY A 241 -3.50 1.49 -24.69
N SER A 242 -4.37 1.34 -25.69
CA SER A 242 -4.38 0.19 -26.61
C SER A 242 -3.14 0.05 -27.49
N THR A 243 -2.25 1.05 -27.52
CA THR A 243 -0.97 0.97 -28.25
C THR A 243 0.12 0.24 -27.47
N SER A 244 -0.08 0.03 -26.16
CA SER A 244 0.81 -0.77 -25.33
C SER A 244 0.94 -2.19 -25.89
N GLN A 245 2.17 -2.69 -25.99
CA GLN A 245 2.47 -4.08 -26.36
C GLN A 245 2.54 -5.01 -25.14
N GLY A 246 2.01 -4.55 -24.00
CA GLY A 246 2.05 -5.26 -22.73
C GLY A 246 1.13 -6.48 -22.64
N GLU A 247 1.07 -7.07 -21.46
CA GLU A 247 0.22 -8.21 -21.13
C GLU A 247 -1.05 -7.76 -20.37
N PRO A 248 -2.21 -8.43 -20.56
CA PRO A 248 -3.39 -8.14 -19.78
C PRO A 248 -3.17 -8.50 -18.30
N LEU A 249 -3.84 -7.79 -17.37
CA LEU A 249 -3.71 -8.03 -15.93
C LEU A 249 -4.18 -9.41 -15.46
N VAL A 250 -5.02 -10.05 -16.27
CA VAL A 250 -5.52 -11.40 -16.06
C VAL A 250 -5.56 -12.09 -17.42
N SER A 251 -5.35 -13.41 -17.44
CA SER A 251 -5.45 -14.18 -18.68
C SER A 251 -6.81 -13.94 -19.36
N PRO A 252 -6.88 -13.69 -20.68
CA PRO A 252 -8.14 -13.52 -21.41
C PRO A 252 -9.08 -14.73 -21.31
N SER A 253 -8.55 -15.90 -20.95
CA SER A 253 -9.35 -17.11 -20.70
C SER A 253 -10.16 -17.06 -19.40
N VAL A 254 -9.84 -16.13 -18.49
CA VAL A 254 -10.55 -15.95 -17.22
C VAL A 254 -11.71 -14.99 -17.43
N THR A 255 -12.89 -15.56 -17.59
CA THR A 255 -14.16 -14.84 -17.80
C THR A 255 -15.08 -14.96 -16.59
N SER A 256 -14.81 -15.88 -15.66
CA SER A 256 -15.61 -16.12 -14.45
C SER A 256 -14.75 -16.27 -13.20
N THR A 257 -15.31 -15.93 -12.04
CA THR A 257 -14.64 -16.14 -10.74
C THR A 257 -14.30 -17.59 -10.44
N ARG A 258 -14.95 -18.56 -11.09
CA ARG A 258 -14.60 -20.00 -11.00
C ARG A 258 -13.22 -20.33 -11.58
N GLU A 259 -12.72 -19.49 -12.47
CA GLU A 259 -11.46 -19.67 -13.18
C GLU A 259 -10.30 -18.89 -12.52
N LEU A 260 -10.61 -18.03 -11.54
CA LEU A 260 -9.60 -17.33 -10.77
C LEU A 260 -8.85 -18.30 -9.86
N ASP A 261 -7.55 -18.07 -9.69
CA ASP A 261 -6.78 -18.76 -8.66
C ASP A 261 -7.42 -18.44 -7.29
N PRO A 262 -7.84 -19.44 -6.49
CA PRO A 262 -8.49 -19.21 -5.21
C PRO A 262 -7.59 -18.48 -4.19
N ALA A 263 -6.29 -18.37 -4.46
CA ALA A 263 -5.37 -17.59 -3.67
C ALA A 263 -5.37 -16.08 -4.01
N PHE A 264 -6.04 -15.66 -5.10
CA PHE A 264 -6.24 -14.25 -5.39
C PHE A 264 -7.18 -13.60 -4.36
N HIS A 265 -6.76 -12.44 -3.85
CA HIS A 265 -7.60 -11.65 -2.98
C HIS A 265 -8.62 -10.87 -3.81
N VAL A 266 -9.91 -11.24 -3.69
CA VAL A 266 -11.03 -10.49 -4.23
C VAL A 266 -11.63 -9.64 -3.12
N GLU A 267 -11.50 -8.32 -3.24
CA GLU A 267 -12.08 -7.36 -2.31
C GLU A 267 -13.58 -7.20 -2.60
N ARG A 268 -14.44 -7.51 -1.64
CA ARG A 268 -15.88 -7.31 -1.78
C ARG A 268 -16.28 -5.94 -1.27
N LEU A 269 -16.95 -5.16 -2.12
CA LEU A 269 -17.54 -3.88 -1.70
C LEU A 269 -18.66 -4.13 -0.67
N PRO A 270 -18.80 -3.27 0.35
CA PRO A 270 -19.89 -3.37 1.31
C PRO A 270 -21.25 -3.23 0.61
N PRO A 271 -22.35 -3.79 1.18
CA PRO A 271 -23.68 -3.69 0.58
C PRO A 271 -24.16 -2.24 0.47
N THR A 272 -23.81 -1.42 1.46
CA THR A 272 -24.11 0.01 1.50
C THR A 272 -22.81 0.80 1.41
N ILE A 273 -22.76 1.76 0.49
CA ILE A 273 -21.59 2.58 0.19
C ILE A 273 -21.80 3.98 0.78
N ALA A 274 -20.83 4.50 1.53
CA ALA A 274 -20.80 5.91 1.90
C ALA A 274 -20.38 6.74 0.67
N VAL A 275 -21.32 7.49 0.09
CA VAL A 275 -21.07 8.28 -1.13
C VAL A 275 -20.56 9.67 -0.76
N ALA A 276 -21.23 10.32 0.18
CA ALA A 276 -20.91 11.65 0.70
C ALA A 276 -21.30 11.73 2.19
N PRO A 277 -20.91 12.78 2.94
CA PRO A 277 -21.36 12.96 4.32
C PRO A 277 -22.89 12.90 4.44
N GLY A 278 -23.40 11.92 5.20
CA GLY A 278 -24.83 11.69 5.38
C GLY A 278 -25.56 11.09 4.17
N LYS A 279 -24.87 10.72 3.09
CA LYS A 279 -25.44 10.07 1.90
C LYS A 279 -24.84 8.70 1.67
N THR A 280 -25.72 7.72 1.46
CA THR A 280 -25.35 6.36 1.12
C THR A 280 -26.06 5.90 -0.15
N ALA A 281 -25.50 4.89 -0.80
CA ALA A 281 -26.13 4.21 -1.93
C ALA A 281 -25.95 2.69 -1.79
N GLU A 282 -26.84 1.93 -2.41
CA GLU A 282 -26.68 0.49 -2.54
C GLU A 282 -25.53 0.17 -3.49
N ARG A 283 -24.85 -0.95 -3.24
CA ARG A 283 -23.72 -1.41 -4.06
C ARG A 283 -24.09 -1.55 -5.55
N ALA A 284 -25.32 -1.97 -5.86
CA ALA A 284 -25.80 -2.07 -7.23
C ALA A 284 -25.96 -0.70 -7.92
N GLU A 285 -26.38 0.33 -7.18
CA GLU A 285 -26.47 1.70 -7.70
C GLU A 285 -25.08 2.24 -8.04
N LEU A 286 -24.08 1.97 -7.19
CA LEU A 286 -22.68 2.30 -7.48
C LEU A 286 -22.18 1.60 -8.75
N ALA A 287 -22.44 0.31 -8.92
CA ALA A 287 -22.01 -0.45 -10.09
C ALA A 287 -22.62 0.10 -11.39
N ALA A 288 -23.91 0.48 -11.35
CA ALA A 288 -24.61 1.12 -12.46
C ALA A 288 -24.04 2.51 -12.77
N TRP A 289 -23.85 3.35 -11.74
CA TRP A 289 -23.27 4.69 -11.87
C TRP A 289 -21.86 4.64 -12.47
N SER A 290 -20.96 3.80 -11.93
CA SER A 290 -19.57 3.65 -12.41
C SER A 290 -19.54 3.32 -13.90
N ARG A 291 -20.36 2.37 -14.34
CA ARG A 291 -20.48 2.00 -15.77
C ARG A 291 -20.99 3.15 -16.64
N ALA A 292 -21.90 3.98 -16.12
CA ALA A 292 -22.46 5.11 -16.88
C ALA A 292 -21.49 6.31 -16.99
N VAL A 293 -20.59 6.49 -16.02
CA VAL A 293 -19.64 7.62 -16.01
C VAL A 293 -18.24 7.26 -16.52
N PHE A 294 -17.89 5.97 -16.57
CA PHE A 294 -16.54 5.49 -16.93
C PHE A 294 -15.99 6.02 -18.25
N ASP A 295 -16.83 6.12 -19.29
CA ASP A 295 -16.42 6.59 -20.62
C ASP A 295 -16.49 8.13 -20.77
N ALA A 296 -16.76 8.87 -19.70
CA ALA A 296 -16.75 10.32 -19.76
C ALA A 296 -15.31 10.83 -20.01
N PRO A 297 -15.09 11.73 -20.99
CA PRO A 297 -13.76 12.28 -21.23
C PRO A 297 -13.31 13.11 -20.02
N VAL A 298 -12.05 12.93 -19.63
CA VAL A 298 -11.40 13.68 -18.55
C VAL A 298 -10.46 14.71 -19.19
N LYS A 299 -10.65 16.00 -18.90
CA LYS A 299 -9.80 17.06 -19.45
C LYS A 299 -8.61 17.38 -18.56
N ASP A 300 -8.85 17.55 -17.26
CA ASP A 300 -7.84 17.78 -16.23
C ASP A 300 -8.19 16.94 -15.01
N ALA A 301 -7.27 16.07 -14.58
CA ALA A 301 -7.58 15.09 -13.54
C ALA A 301 -7.87 15.73 -12.18
N ILE A 302 -7.17 16.82 -11.82
CA ILE A 302 -7.36 17.48 -10.53
C ILE A 302 -8.73 18.14 -10.49
N ALA A 303 -9.04 18.96 -11.48
CA ALA A 303 -10.32 19.66 -11.60
C ALA A 303 -11.48 18.66 -11.69
N SER A 304 -11.36 17.60 -12.49
CA SER A 304 -12.39 16.55 -12.61
C SER A 304 -12.62 15.82 -11.29
N LEU A 305 -11.57 15.48 -10.52
CA LEU A 305 -11.72 14.76 -9.25
C LEU A 305 -12.34 15.66 -8.15
N VAL A 306 -11.96 16.94 -8.09
CA VAL A 306 -12.57 17.91 -7.16
C VAL A 306 -14.04 18.15 -7.52
N ALA A 307 -14.34 18.45 -8.78
CA ALA A 307 -15.71 18.67 -9.24
C ALA A 307 -16.59 17.43 -9.05
N LEU A 308 -16.04 16.24 -9.28
CA LEU A 308 -16.77 14.99 -9.04
C LEU A 308 -17.05 14.78 -7.54
N ALA A 309 -16.08 15.07 -6.66
CA ALA A 309 -16.28 15.01 -5.22
C ALA A 309 -17.43 15.94 -4.78
N GLU A 310 -17.42 17.19 -5.23
CA GLU A 310 -18.48 18.18 -4.96
C GLU A 310 -19.83 17.75 -5.53
N SER A 311 -19.85 17.18 -6.74
CA SER A 311 -21.06 16.63 -7.35
C SER A 311 -21.64 15.47 -6.54
N LEU A 312 -20.81 14.57 -6.00
CA LEU A 312 -21.29 13.51 -5.11
C LEU A 312 -21.89 14.08 -3.82
N GLU A 313 -21.29 15.14 -3.26
CA GLU A 313 -21.84 15.82 -2.08
C GLU A 313 -23.16 16.51 -2.36
N ALA A 314 -23.30 17.19 -3.51
CA ALA A 314 -24.51 17.90 -3.88
C ALA A 314 -25.63 16.95 -4.35
N HIS A 315 -25.29 15.98 -5.20
CA HIS A 315 -26.26 15.20 -5.99
C HIS A 315 -26.21 13.69 -5.75
N GLY A 316 -25.25 13.17 -4.98
CA GLY A 316 -25.07 11.72 -4.82
C GLY A 316 -24.62 11.08 -6.14
N LEU A 317 -25.08 9.86 -6.42
CA LEU A 317 -24.74 9.12 -7.65
C LEU A 317 -25.56 9.56 -8.88
N ASP A 318 -25.77 10.87 -9.05
CA ASP A 318 -26.42 11.42 -10.23
C ASP A 318 -25.48 11.32 -11.45
N VAL A 319 -25.90 10.60 -12.48
CA VAL A 319 -25.07 10.28 -13.64
C VAL A 319 -24.76 11.54 -14.47
N ASP A 320 -25.75 12.40 -14.70
CA ASP A 320 -25.59 13.56 -15.57
C ASP A 320 -24.69 14.62 -14.93
N ALA A 321 -24.90 14.91 -13.64
CA ALA A 321 -24.04 15.82 -12.87
C ALA A 321 -22.59 15.29 -12.75
N SER A 322 -22.43 13.98 -12.53
CA SER A 322 -21.11 13.34 -12.48
C SER A 322 -20.39 13.44 -13.83
N ARG A 323 -21.08 13.17 -14.94
CA ARG A 323 -20.51 13.29 -16.29
C ARG A 323 -20.14 14.73 -16.63
N ALA A 324 -20.99 15.70 -16.30
CA ALA A 324 -20.70 17.12 -16.50
C ALA A 324 -19.42 17.53 -15.76
N SER A 325 -19.26 17.07 -14.51
CA SER A 325 -18.08 17.33 -13.68
C SER A 325 -16.78 16.74 -14.27
N LEU A 326 -16.87 15.64 -15.03
CA LEU A 326 -15.70 15.04 -15.70
C LEU A 326 -15.36 15.76 -17.01
N ILE A 327 -16.38 16.14 -17.79
CA ILE A 327 -16.24 16.71 -19.15
C ILE A 327 -15.74 18.15 -19.11
N ASP A 328 -16.35 18.99 -18.28
CA ASP A 328 -16.04 20.43 -18.19
C ASP A 328 -15.95 20.88 -16.72
N PRO A 329 -14.95 20.38 -15.97
CA PRO A 329 -14.80 20.74 -14.57
C PRO A 329 -14.40 22.23 -14.42
N PRO A 330 -14.95 22.94 -13.43
CA PRO A 330 -14.39 24.23 -13.01
C PRO A 330 -12.96 24.04 -12.47
N SER A 331 -12.10 25.05 -12.67
CA SER A 331 -10.78 25.05 -12.04
C SER A 331 -10.93 25.14 -10.51
N PRO A 332 -10.24 24.26 -9.74
CA PRO A 332 -10.33 24.29 -8.29
C PRO A 332 -9.61 25.52 -7.73
N ASP A 333 -10.12 26.05 -6.61
CA ASP A 333 -9.41 27.08 -5.84
C ASP A 333 -8.14 26.50 -5.23
N ALA A 334 -7.02 27.23 -5.27
CA ALA A 334 -5.75 26.75 -4.74
C ALA A 334 -5.80 26.46 -3.22
N GLY A 335 -6.63 27.18 -2.48
CA GLY A 335 -6.78 27.04 -1.04
C GLY A 335 -7.41 25.73 -0.60
N VAL A 336 -8.12 25.01 -1.48
CA VAL A 336 -8.81 23.76 -1.11
C VAL A 336 -7.84 22.69 -0.61
N PHE A 337 -6.59 22.68 -1.09
CA PHE A 337 -5.58 21.69 -0.72
C PHE A 337 -4.78 22.06 0.54
N ALA A 338 -4.94 23.26 1.09
CA ALA A 338 -4.12 23.74 2.22
C ALA A 338 -4.28 22.85 3.47
N ALA A 339 -5.52 22.46 3.80
CA ALA A 339 -5.78 21.57 4.94
C ALA A 339 -5.20 20.16 4.75
N ALA A 340 -5.26 19.63 3.51
CA ALA A 340 -4.66 18.35 3.17
C ALA A 340 -3.13 18.38 3.27
N ALA A 341 -2.48 19.42 2.75
CA ALA A 341 -1.05 19.62 2.88
C ALA A 341 -0.61 19.69 4.36
N ALA A 342 -1.32 20.47 5.17
CA ALA A 342 -1.04 20.62 6.60
C ALA A 342 -1.19 19.30 7.38
N ALA A 343 -2.21 18.49 7.06
CA ALA A 343 -2.41 17.18 7.69
C ALA A 343 -1.41 16.12 7.20
N PHE A 344 -1.00 16.19 5.93
CA PHE A 344 -0.06 15.25 5.32
C PHE A 344 1.39 15.49 5.80
N MET A 345 1.80 16.76 5.92
CA MET A 345 3.19 17.17 6.18
C MET A 345 3.84 16.46 7.41
N PRO A 346 3.22 16.43 8.61
CA PRO A 346 3.86 15.79 9.76
C PRO A 346 4.12 14.29 9.56
N ARG A 347 3.27 13.61 8.78
CA ARG A 347 3.41 12.17 8.50
C ARG A 347 4.55 11.90 7.55
N ILE A 348 4.69 12.69 6.48
CA ILE A 348 5.77 12.52 5.51
C ILE A 348 7.13 12.95 6.09
N ALA A 349 7.18 14.03 6.87
CA ALA A 349 8.39 14.47 7.54
C ALA A 349 8.93 13.41 8.52
N ARG A 350 8.02 12.73 9.25
CA ARG A 350 8.39 11.59 10.09
C ARG A 350 9.01 10.44 9.29
N LEU A 351 8.45 10.12 8.12
CA LEU A 351 8.98 9.08 7.24
C LEU A 351 10.34 9.48 6.65
N ALA A 352 10.52 10.74 6.27
CA ALA A 352 11.79 11.29 5.78
C ALA A 352 12.89 11.28 6.87
N ALA A 353 12.50 11.50 8.12
CA ALA A 353 13.39 11.48 9.29
C ALA A 353 13.83 10.07 9.74
N GLU A 354 13.41 9.00 9.06
CA GLU A 354 13.84 7.63 9.38
C GLU A 354 15.32 7.40 9.04
N ASP A 355 16.20 7.74 9.98
CA ASP A 355 17.66 7.62 9.85
C ASP A 355 18.21 6.19 9.79
N TRP A 356 17.37 5.19 10.09
CA TRP A 356 17.73 3.77 9.97
C TRP A 356 17.71 3.26 8.52
N ARG A 357 17.02 3.98 7.61
CA ARG A 357 17.02 3.67 6.18
C ARG A 357 18.32 4.13 5.53
N ALA A 358 18.83 3.35 4.60
CA ALA A 358 19.97 3.73 3.79
C ALA A 358 19.69 5.04 3.01
N PRO A 359 20.68 5.91 2.76
CA PRO A 359 20.46 7.15 2.00
C PRO A 359 19.88 6.93 0.59
N ASN A 360 20.16 5.79 -0.03
CA ASN A 360 19.65 5.37 -1.33
C ASN A 360 18.39 4.49 -1.26
N ASP A 361 17.80 4.32 -0.07
CA ASP A 361 16.50 3.67 0.07
C ASP A 361 15.45 4.55 -0.63
N MET A 362 14.74 3.95 -1.59
CA MET A 362 13.73 4.64 -2.40
C MET A 362 12.69 5.35 -1.54
N VAL A 363 12.29 4.73 -0.44
CA VAL A 363 11.25 5.24 0.45
C VAL A 363 11.71 6.53 1.11
N ARG A 364 12.97 6.55 1.57
CA ARG A 364 13.58 7.72 2.19
C ARG A 364 13.74 8.86 1.17
N MET A 365 14.23 8.53 -0.03
CA MET A 365 14.36 9.49 -1.13
C MET A 365 13.00 10.11 -1.48
N THR A 366 11.99 9.28 -1.71
CA THR A 366 10.62 9.72 -2.03
C THR A 366 10.00 10.53 -0.90
N ALA A 367 10.14 10.12 0.36
CA ALA A 367 9.59 10.87 1.49
C ALA A 367 10.23 12.26 1.64
N THR A 368 11.56 12.35 1.50
CA THR A 368 12.29 13.63 1.53
C THR A 368 11.85 14.55 0.39
N ALA A 369 11.67 13.98 -0.81
CA ALA A 369 11.20 14.73 -1.96
C ALA A 369 9.72 15.17 -1.80
N LEU A 370 8.86 14.34 -1.18
CA LEU A 370 7.46 14.69 -0.92
C LEU A 370 7.31 15.75 0.17
N GLU A 371 8.16 15.75 1.19
CA GLU A 371 8.24 16.84 2.16
C GLU A 371 8.53 18.17 1.44
N SER A 372 9.52 18.18 0.54
CA SER A 372 9.83 19.34 -0.30
C SER A 372 8.69 19.72 -1.25
N ALA A 373 7.98 18.72 -1.80
CA ALA A 373 6.84 18.93 -2.69
C ALA A 373 5.66 19.62 -1.97
N CYS A 374 5.47 19.33 -0.68
CA CYS A 374 4.46 20.00 0.14
C CYS A 374 4.82 21.48 0.40
N LEU A 375 6.10 21.78 0.67
CA LEU A 375 6.56 23.17 0.78
C LEU A 375 6.40 23.93 -0.55
N LEU A 376 6.68 23.25 -1.67
CA LEU A 376 6.48 23.82 -3.00
C LEU A 376 5.01 24.17 -3.25
N LEU A 377 4.09 23.28 -2.86
CA LEU A 377 2.65 23.48 -3.00
C LEU A 377 2.17 24.75 -2.29
N GLU A 378 2.68 25.05 -1.08
CA GLU A 378 2.32 26.28 -0.35
C GLU A 378 2.68 27.55 -1.14
N SER A 379 3.76 27.51 -1.92
CA SER A 379 4.26 28.67 -2.67
C SER A 379 3.74 28.76 -4.12
N LEU A 380 3.45 27.64 -4.77
CA LEU A 380 3.16 27.55 -6.20
C LEU A 380 1.84 26.82 -6.54
N ALA A 381 0.89 26.72 -5.60
CA ALA A 381 -0.37 26.01 -5.83
C ALA A 381 -1.10 26.46 -7.10
N LEU A 382 -1.22 27.77 -7.34
CA LEU A 382 -1.91 28.30 -8.52
C LEU A 382 -1.21 27.86 -9.82
N ASP A 383 0.12 27.91 -9.87
CA ASP A 383 0.89 27.52 -11.06
C ASP A 383 0.80 26.00 -11.31
N LEU A 384 0.81 25.19 -10.24
CA LEU A 384 0.66 23.73 -10.32
C LEU A 384 -0.72 23.32 -10.87
N LEU A 385 -1.77 24.08 -10.55
CA LEU A 385 -3.13 23.85 -11.02
C LEU A 385 -3.35 24.37 -12.45
N ALA A 386 -2.75 25.51 -12.80
CA ALA A 386 -2.92 26.13 -14.10
C ALA A 386 -2.03 25.54 -15.21
N SER A 387 -0.88 24.96 -14.85
CA SER A 387 0.08 24.45 -15.83
C SER A 387 -0.42 23.17 -16.51
N PRO A 388 -0.20 23.02 -17.83
CA PRO A 388 -0.43 21.75 -18.50
C PRO A 388 0.39 20.63 -17.83
N PRO A 389 -0.23 19.50 -17.44
CA PRO A 389 0.50 18.43 -16.78
C PRO A 389 1.52 17.78 -17.72
N ALA A 390 2.75 17.60 -17.24
CA ALA A 390 3.79 16.86 -17.96
C ALA A 390 3.37 15.41 -18.28
N HIS A 391 2.44 14.86 -17.51
CA HIS A 391 1.93 13.49 -17.63
C HIS A 391 0.41 13.44 -17.83
N ALA A 392 -0.15 14.36 -18.64
CA ALA A 392 -1.59 14.49 -18.88
C ALA A 392 -2.30 13.14 -19.14
N GLU A 393 -1.76 12.32 -20.04
CA GLU A 393 -2.37 11.02 -20.36
C GLU A 393 -2.38 10.05 -19.19
N ALA A 394 -1.31 10.02 -18.39
CA ALA A 394 -1.24 9.17 -17.21
C ALA A 394 -2.23 9.63 -16.14
N GLU A 395 -2.41 10.94 -15.96
CA GLU A 395 -3.41 11.52 -15.06
C GLU A 395 -4.84 11.20 -15.52
N ARG A 396 -5.12 11.24 -16.83
CA ARG A 396 -6.42 10.82 -17.38
C ARG A 396 -6.69 9.34 -17.15
N PHE A 397 -5.69 8.51 -17.43
CA PHE A 397 -5.74 7.08 -17.15
C PHE A 397 -6.01 6.81 -15.67
N TYR A 398 -5.36 7.56 -14.77
CA TYR A 398 -5.56 7.43 -13.32
C TYR A 398 -7.02 7.62 -12.90
N VAL A 399 -7.71 8.63 -13.44
CA VAL A 399 -9.15 8.84 -13.17
C VAL A 399 -9.99 7.70 -13.74
N LYS A 400 -9.71 7.26 -14.97
CA LYS A 400 -10.41 6.13 -15.62
C LYS A 400 -10.28 4.84 -14.80
N ASP A 401 -9.06 4.52 -14.36
CA ASP A 401 -8.74 3.38 -13.53
C ASP A 401 -9.49 3.44 -12.19
N LEU A 402 -9.47 4.60 -11.52
CA LEU A 402 -10.15 4.83 -10.27
C LEU A 402 -11.67 4.57 -10.35
N LEU A 403 -12.32 5.07 -11.41
CA LEU A 403 -13.76 4.94 -11.62
C LEU A 403 -14.14 3.49 -11.96
N PHE A 404 -13.34 2.82 -12.78
CA PHE A 404 -13.57 1.42 -13.14
C PHE A 404 -13.37 0.48 -11.96
N GLY A 405 -12.23 0.61 -11.26
CA GLY A 405 -11.83 -0.32 -10.21
C GLY A 405 -12.48 -0.05 -8.85
N HIS A 406 -13.35 0.96 -8.73
CA HIS A 406 -13.91 1.42 -7.45
C HIS A 406 -12.83 1.78 -6.42
N HIS A 407 -11.76 2.49 -6.83
CA HIS A 407 -10.64 2.84 -5.93
C HIS A 407 -10.96 3.97 -4.95
N ALA A 408 -12.09 4.66 -5.17
CA ALA A 408 -12.61 5.70 -4.28
C ALA A 408 -13.64 5.17 -3.26
N VAL A 409 -13.78 3.85 -3.10
CA VAL A 409 -14.71 3.26 -2.13
C VAL A 409 -13.94 2.75 -0.91
N HIS A 410 -14.30 3.23 0.29
CA HIS A 410 -13.73 2.71 1.52
C HIS A 410 -14.40 1.39 1.91
N ARG A 411 -13.64 0.29 1.97
CA ARG A 411 -14.16 -1.05 2.32
C ARG A 411 -14.98 -1.10 3.60
N GLN A 412 -14.54 -0.39 4.64
CA GLN A 412 -15.22 -0.36 5.94
C GLN A 412 -16.21 0.81 6.08
N GLY A 413 -16.43 1.60 5.02
CA GLY A 413 -17.31 2.77 5.06
C GLY A 413 -16.86 3.91 5.97
N LEU A 414 -15.60 3.93 6.42
CA LEU A 414 -15.06 4.98 7.31
C LEU A 414 -14.97 6.36 6.65
N HIS A 415 -14.79 6.38 5.33
CA HIS A 415 -14.69 7.60 4.55
C HIS A 415 -15.65 7.55 3.37
N PRO A 416 -16.40 8.63 3.11
CA PRO A 416 -17.25 8.71 1.94
C PRO A 416 -16.41 8.83 0.66
N MET A 417 -17.00 8.41 -0.46
CA MET A 417 -16.36 8.51 -1.78
C MET A 417 -15.95 9.95 -2.13
N SER A 418 -16.75 10.98 -1.80
CA SER A 418 -16.37 12.37 -2.07
C SER A 418 -15.03 12.75 -1.42
N VAL A 419 -14.81 12.36 -0.17
CA VAL A 419 -13.55 12.62 0.54
C VAL A 419 -12.38 11.85 -0.09
N LEU A 420 -12.61 10.61 -0.54
CA LEU A 420 -11.58 9.82 -1.20
C LEU A 420 -11.24 10.33 -2.61
N LEU A 421 -12.21 10.88 -3.35
CA LEU A 421 -11.96 11.56 -4.62
C LEU A 421 -11.13 12.83 -4.42
N PHE A 422 -11.41 13.60 -3.36
CA PHE A 422 -10.60 14.75 -2.99
C PHE A 422 -9.16 14.34 -2.60
N ASP A 423 -8.97 13.28 -1.81
CA ASP A 423 -7.65 12.68 -1.54
C ASP A 423 -6.91 12.33 -2.84
N ARG A 424 -7.61 11.76 -3.83
CA ARG A 424 -7.03 11.42 -5.13
C ARG A 424 -6.64 12.67 -5.93
N ALA A 425 -7.43 13.74 -5.89
CA ALA A 425 -7.07 15.02 -6.48
C ALA A 425 -5.78 15.58 -5.84
N PHE A 426 -5.69 15.55 -4.51
CA PHE A 426 -4.52 15.97 -3.76
C PHE A 426 -3.27 15.14 -4.12
N ARG A 427 -3.40 13.83 -4.35
CA ARG A 427 -2.29 12.98 -4.81
C ARG A 427 -1.78 13.38 -6.19
N VAL A 428 -2.66 13.76 -7.11
CA VAL A 428 -2.25 14.26 -8.44
C VAL A 428 -1.50 15.59 -8.30
N VAL A 429 -1.96 16.51 -7.45
CA VAL A 429 -1.24 17.76 -7.13
C VAL A 429 0.16 17.46 -6.56
N LEU A 430 0.26 16.54 -5.59
CA LEU A 430 1.54 16.10 -5.03
C LEU A 430 2.44 15.45 -6.10
N GLY A 431 1.86 14.68 -7.04
CA GLY A 431 2.60 14.09 -8.15
C GLY A 431 3.23 15.16 -9.05
N ARG A 432 2.47 16.21 -9.41
CA ARG A 432 3.01 17.34 -10.18
C ARG A 432 4.14 18.05 -9.42
N ALA A 433 3.93 18.37 -8.14
CA ALA A 433 4.94 19.00 -7.30
C ALA A 433 6.20 18.12 -7.13
N LEU A 434 6.02 16.81 -6.91
CA LEU A 434 7.11 15.84 -6.80
C LEU A 434 7.93 15.75 -8.10
N GLY A 435 7.30 15.84 -9.27
CA GLY A 435 8.01 15.89 -10.55
C GLY A 435 8.95 17.10 -10.67
N ILE A 436 8.50 18.27 -10.20
CA ILE A 436 9.34 19.48 -10.17
C ILE A 436 10.51 19.29 -9.20
N VAL A 437 10.23 18.81 -7.98
CA VAL A 437 11.27 18.56 -6.96
C VAL A 437 12.30 17.56 -7.48
N ALA A 438 11.85 16.45 -8.07
CA ALA A 438 12.74 15.42 -8.61
C ALA A 438 13.67 15.97 -9.70
N ASN A 439 13.15 16.82 -10.59
CA ASN A 439 13.94 17.47 -11.62
C ASN A 439 14.95 18.48 -11.04
N VAL A 440 14.54 19.32 -10.08
CA VAL A 440 15.42 20.31 -9.43
C VAL A 440 16.51 19.64 -8.60
N ALA A 441 16.18 18.54 -7.92
CA ALA A 441 17.10 17.77 -7.10
C ALA A 441 17.90 16.72 -7.89
N ASP A 442 17.76 16.68 -9.22
CA ASP A 442 18.49 15.78 -10.12
C ASP A 442 18.35 14.30 -9.74
N LEU A 443 17.12 13.87 -9.41
CA LEU A 443 16.81 12.50 -9.02
C LEU A 443 16.67 11.59 -10.26
N HIS A 444 17.75 10.87 -10.57
CA HIS A 444 17.84 10.02 -11.78
C HIS A 444 17.17 8.65 -11.70
N ASP A 445 16.62 8.27 -10.54
CA ASP A 445 16.00 6.94 -10.45
C ASP A 445 14.77 6.85 -11.36
N PRO A 446 14.64 5.81 -12.22
CA PRO A 446 13.52 5.67 -13.13
C PRO A 446 12.15 5.81 -12.46
N ALA A 447 12.00 5.42 -11.19
CA ALA A 447 10.73 5.53 -10.48
C ALA A 447 10.18 6.98 -10.42
N PHE A 448 11.05 8.00 -10.44
CA PHE A 448 10.64 9.41 -10.45
C PHE A 448 10.13 9.91 -11.81
N GLN A 449 10.21 9.12 -12.88
CA GLN A 449 9.63 9.48 -14.18
C GLN A 449 8.09 9.43 -14.20
N MET A 450 7.47 8.80 -13.20
CA MET A 450 6.02 8.85 -12.98
C MET A 450 5.76 9.17 -11.49
N PRO A 451 5.93 10.43 -11.07
CA PRO A 451 5.85 10.82 -9.66
C PRO A 451 4.55 10.42 -8.98
N LEU A 452 3.42 10.48 -9.70
CA LEU A 452 2.11 10.06 -9.18
C LEU A 452 2.12 8.62 -8.65
N ALA A 453 2.83 7.71 -9.31
CA ALA A 453 2.95 6.32 -8.84
C ALA A 453 3.67 6.21 -7.50
N LEU A 454 4.70 7.04 -7.27
CA LEU A 454 5.41 7.11 -5.99
C LEU A 454 4.52 7.70 -4.89
N VAL A 455 3.68 8.70 -5.22
CA VAL A 455 2.72 9.26 -4.28
C VAL A 455 1.75 8.17 -3.82
N ASP A 456 1.10 7.46 -4.75
CA ASP A 456 0.15 6.39 -4.38
C ASP A 456 0.81 5.25 -3.61
N ALA A 457 2.00 4.82 -4.04
CA ALA A 457 2.76 3.80 -3.33
C ALA A 457 3.12 4.23 -1.90
N THR A 458 3.46 5.52 -1.69
CA THR A 458 3.74 6.09 -0.36
C THR A 458 2.50 6.08 0.51
N MET A 459 1.39 6.56 -0.05
CA MET A 459 0.11 6.68 0.64
C MET A 459 -0.37 5.32 1.17
N ARG A 460 -0.36 4.27 0.35
CA ARG A 460 -0.80 2.93 0.75
C ARG A 460 0.29 2.17 1.53
N GLY A 461 1.52 2.17 1.04
CA GLY A 461 2.61 1.35 1.57
C GLY A 461 3.02 1.74 2.99
N TYR A 462 2.88 3.01 3.35
CA TYR A 462 3.32 3.57 4.63
C TYR A 462 2.18 4.14 5.47
N GLY A 463 0.93 3.92 5.06
CA GLY A 463 -0.26 4.40 5.76
C GLY A 463 -0.35 5.92 5.87
N VAL A 464 0.37 6.66 5.02
CA VAL A 464 0.39 8.12 5.07
C VAL A 464 -1.00 8.68 4.75
N ASN A 465 -1.82 7.94 4.00
CA ASN A 465 -3.22 8.25 3.71
C ASN A 465 -4.12 8.42 4.95
N ALA A 466 -3.66 8.02 6.15
CA ALA A 466 -4.38 8.29 7.39
C ALA A 466 -4.59 9.79 7.68
N TYR A 467 -3.89 10.70 6.97
CA TYR A 467 -4.18 12.14 7.04
C TYR A 467 -5.63 12.49 6.66
N VAL A 468 -6.29 11.65 5.87
CA VAL A 468 -7.71 11.84 5.49
C VAL A 468 -8.64 11.83 6.71
N GLN A 469 -8.24 11.15 7.81
CA GLN A 469 -8.99 11.18 9.07
C GLN A 469 -9.00 12.58 9.69
N ASP A 470 -7.94 13.36 9.48
CA ASP A 470 -7.82 14.73 9.99
C ASP A 470 -8.65 15.72 9.15
N LEU A 471 -8.96 15.38 7.89
CA LEU A 471 -9.85 16.16 7.03
C LEU A 471 -11.31 16.05 7.45
N ALA A 472 -11.70 14.88 7.98
CA ALA A 472 -13.09 14.52 8.25
C ALA A 472 -13.64 15.05 9.58
N LEU A 473 -12.86 15.80 10.37
CA LEU A 473 -13.20 16.19 11.73
C LEU A 473 -13.40 17.70 11.94
N SER A 474 -14.20 18.33 11.08
CA SER A 474 -14.85 19.59 11.47
C SER A 474 -16.36 19.56 11.20
N PRO A 475 -17.17 19.20 12.21
CA PRO A 475 -18.59 19.53 12.21
C PRO A 475 -18.88 21.03 12.43
N ALA A 476 -17.89 21.89 12.75
CA ALA A 476 -18.13 23.23 13.29
C ALA A 476 -17.14 24.37 12.92
N GLN A 477 -16.16 24.19 12.02
CA GLN A 477 -15.16 25.23 11.67
C GLN A 477 -15.27 25.76 10.22
N ALA A 478 -16.36 25.47 9.50
CA ALA A 478 -16.65 25.99 8.17
C ALA A 478 -17.86 26.94 8.11
N ARG A 479 -18.24 27.58 9.22
CA ARG A 479 -19.25 28.64 9.28
C ARG A 479 -18.81 29.79 10.17
#